data_AF-A0A838TCX2-F1
#
_entry.id   AF-A0A838TCX2-F1
#
_cell.length_a   1.000
_cell.length_b   1.000
_cell.length_c   1.000
_cell.angle_alpha   90.00
_cell.angle_beta   90.00
_cell.angle_gamma   90.00
#
_symmetry.space_group_name_H-M   'P 1'
#
loop_
_entity.id
_entity.type
_entity.pdbx_description
1 polymer ?
#
loop_
_entity_poly.entity_id
_entity_poly.type
_entity_poly.pdbx_seq_one_letter_code
_entity_poly.pdbx_strand_id
1 'polypeptide(L)'
;MRYFPDGFREETYIDWERAYKWSAHERWAEVLGPKEFKRLLATGRYAEIAAHAVRIESRTNLLFSFEKMALRDAVKSAAGAKRFATGLFEFLHGRDDDEARFTRWCETVAALPRRQTRVLTWPLLTVWGFIAQPEEHFFLKPNVTRRAAEAYGFEFKYQSKPNWETYSNLLQLAERVRRDLRDLRPRDMIDLQSFLWVQGS
;
A
#
# COMPACT_ATOMS: atom_id res chain seq x y z
N MET A 1 -18.23 -4.96 -18.73
CA MET A 1 -18.13 -5.39 -17.31
C MET A 1 -19.04 -6.59 -17.13
N ARG A 2 -18.50 -7.82 -17.12
CA ARG A 2 -19.30 -9.07 -16.97
C ARG A 2 -19.33 -9.62 -15.54
N TYR A 3 -18.57 -9.02 -14.62
CA TYR A 3 -18.36 -9.58 -13.28
C TYR A 3 -19.14 -8.88 -12.15
N PHE A 4 -19.52 -7.61 -12.33
CA PHE A 4 -20.26 -6.86 -11.30
C PHE A 4 -21.29 -5.89 -11.93
N PRO A 5 -22.56 -6.29 -12.16
CA PRO A 5 -23.60 -5.40 -12.72
C PRO A 5 -23.84 -4.11 -11.92
N ASP A 6 -23.68 -4.12 -10.60
CA ASP A 6 -23.90 -2.94 -9.73
C ASP A 6 -22.58 -2.24 -9.34
N GLY A 7 -21.48 -2.59 -10.00
CA GLY A 7 -20.17 -1.96 -9.83
C GLY A 7 -19.66 -2.00 -8.38
N PHE A 8 -19.28 -0.84 -7.85
CA PHE A 8 -18.66 -0.74 -6.50
C PHE A 8 -19.65 -0.95 -5.33
N ARG A 9 -20.93 -1.10 -5.62
CA ARG A 9 -21.98 -1.30 -4.60
C ARG A 9 -22.51 -2.72 -4.54
N GLU A 10 -22.06 -3.58 -5.44
CA GLU A 10 -22.45 -4.98 -5.44
C GLU A 10 -21.94 -5.70 -4.19
N GLU A 11 -22.79 -6.52 -3.58
CA GLU A 11 -22.49 -7.27 -2.37
C GLU A 11 -21.29 -8.20 -2.58
N THR A 12 -21.26 -8.94 -3.70
CA THR A 12 -20.13 -9.81 -4.08
C THR A 12 -18.82 -9.04 -4.16
N TYR A 13 -18.82 -7.84 -4.76
CA TYR A 13 -17.63 -6.99 -4.83
C TYR A 13 -17.19 -6.55 -3.43
N ILE A 14 -18.13 -6.11 -2.60
CA ILE A 14 -17.86 -5.68 -1.24
C ILE A 14 -17.22 -6.82 -0.46
N ASP A 15 -17.83 -8.00 -0.46
CA ASP A 15 -17.37 -9.14 0.30
C ASP A 15 -16.01 -9.66 -0.17
N TRP A 16 -15.80 -9.75 -1.49
CA TRP A 16 -14.63 -10.42 -2.05
C TRP A 16 -13.41 -9.50 -2.15
N GLU A 17 -13.61 -8.21 -2.44
CA GLU A 17 -12.50 -7.32 -2.75
C GLU A 17 -12.36 -6.14 -1.79
N ARG A 18 -13.44 -5.61 -1.22
CA ARG A 18 -13.36 -4.38 -0.41
C ARG A 18 -13.28 -4.63 1.09
N ALA A 19 -14.12 -5.52 1.63
CA ALA A 19 -14.39 -5.63 3.06
C ALA A 19 -13.12 -5.90 3.88
N TYR A 20 -12.24 -6.81 3.43
CA TYR A 20 -10.99 -7.10 4.14
C TYR A 20 -9.97 -5.96 4.05
N LYS A 21 -9.92 -5.22 2.93
CA LYS A 21 -9.04 -4.04 2.77
C LYS A 21 -9.52 -2.91 3.68
N TRP A 22 -10.82 -2.67 3.71
CA TRP A 22 -11.43 -1.67 4.58
C TRP A 22 -11.27 -2.02 6.06
N SER A 23 -11.50 -3.28 6.45
CA SER A 23 -11.25 -3.76 7.82
C SER A 23 -9.80 -3.57 8.25
N ALA A 24 -8.84 -3.75 7.34
CA ALA A 24 -7.44 -3.48 7.60
C ALA A 24 -7.17 -1.98 7.83
N HIS A 25 -7.83 -1.10 7.05
CA HIS A 25 -7.78 0.35 7.24
C HIS A 25 -8.39 0.78 8.59
N GLU A 26 -9.57 0.26 8.95
CA GLU A 26 -10.21 0.56 10.23
C GLU A 26 -9.32 0.14 11.40
N ARG A 27 -8.74 -1.06 11.32
CA ARG A 27 -7.80 -1.52 12.34
C ARG A 27 -6.54 -0.66 12.39
N TRP A 28 -6.05 -0.20 11.24
CA TRP A 28 -4.94 0.74 11.19
C TRP A 28 -5.28 2.04 11.90
N ALA A 29 -6.42 2.65 11.59
CA ALA A 29 -6.86 3.89 12.22
C ALA A 29 -6.97 3.75 13.75
N GLU A 30 -7.43 2.60 14.24
CA GLU A 30 -7.57 2.31 15.66
C GLU A 30 -6.22 2.22 16.41
N VAL A 31 -5.25 1.45 15.89
CA VAL A 31 -4.02 1.12 16.65
C VAL A 31 -2.73 1.76 16.12
N LEU A 32 -2.77 2.30 14.90
CA LEU A 32 -1.68 3.01 14.24
C LEU A 32 -2.15 4.32 13.58
N GLY A 33 -3.28 4.88 14.04
CA GLY A 33 -3.70 6.22 13.66
C GLY A 33 -2.66 7.28 14.06
N PRO A 34 -2.67 8.49 13.47
CA PRO A 34 -1.57 9.45 13.57
C PRO A 34 -1.17 9.80 15.02
N LYS A 35 -2.16 9.97 15.90
CA LYS A 35 -1.93 10.27 17.33
C LYS A 35 -1.26 9.12 18.05
N GLU A 36 -1.78 7.90 17.86
CA GLU A 36 -1.30 6.71 18.55
C GLU A 36 0.07 6.27 18.02
N PHE A 37 0.26 6.30 16.70
CA PHE A 37 1.56 6.04 16.09
C PHE A 37 2.62 7.01 16.64
N LYS A 38 2.33 8.32 16.67
CA LYS A 38 3.24 9.32 17.25
C LYS A 38 3.56 9.04 18.71
N ARG A 39 2.58 8.63 19.51
CA ARG A 39 2.76 8.29 20.94
C ARG A 39 3.67 7.06 21.11
N LEU A 40 3.41 5.99 20.36
CA LEU A 40 4.24 4.78 20.38
C LEU A 40 5.68 5.07 19.95
N LEU A 41 5.85 5.92 18.92
CA LEU A 41 7.16 6.30 18.42
C LEU A 41 7.95 7.11 19.48
N ALA A 42 7.32 8.11 20.08
CA ALA A 42 7.92 8.95 21.12
C ALA A 42 8.32 8.16 22.38
N THR A 43 7.60 7.07 22.68
CA THR A 43 7.89 6.18 23.80
C THR A 43 8.79 5.00 23.44
N GLY A 44 9.36 4.98 22.22
CA GLY A 44 10.31 3.96 21.79
C GLY A 44 9.68 2.57 21.57
N ARG A 45 8.35 2.48 21.41
CA ARG A 45 7.59 1.23 21.23
C ARG A 45 7.65 0.70 19.79
N TYR A 46 8.84 0.67 19.21
CA TYR A 46 9.05 0.34 17.80
C TYR A 46 8.63 -1.09 17.43
N ALA A 47 8.92 -2.07 18.30
CA ALA A 47 8.55 -3.46 18.08
C ALA A 47 7.03 -3.66 18.06
N GLU A 48 6.29 -2.88 18.85
CA GLU A 48 4.84 -2.90 18.88
C GLU A 48 4.25 -2.30 17.61
N ILE A 49 4.77 -1.16 17.14
CA ILE A 49 4.38 -0.57 15.86
C ILE A 49 4.55 -1.59 14.72
N ALA A 50 5.74 -2.21 14.64
CA ALA A 50 6.03 -3.22 13.63
C ALA A 50 5.09 -4.43 13.75
N ALA A 51 4.82 -4.90 14.97
CA ALA A 51 3.89 -6.00 15.22
C ALA A 51 2.45 -5.67 14.81
N HIS A 52 1.98 -4.44 15.05
CA HIS A 52 0.68 -3.98 14.59
C HIS A 52 0.58 -3.97 13.07
N ALA A 53 1.56 -3.35 12.39
CA ALA A 53 1.59 -3.28 10.93
C ALA A 53 1.60 -4.68 10.29
N VAL A 54 2.49 -5.58 10.77
CA VAL A 54 2.57 -6.98 10.31
C VAL A 54 1.24 -7.71 10.55
N ARG A 55 0.62 -7.54 11.72
CA ARG A 55 -0.63 -8.22 12.05
C ARG A 55 -1.78 -7.76 11.17
N ILE A 56 -1.88 -6.46 10.91
CA ILE A 56 -2.90 -5.88 10.02
C ILE A 56 -2.73 -6.45 8.62
N GLU A 57 -1.53 -6.34 8.04
CA GLU A 57 -1.27 -6.84 6.69
C GLU A 57 -1.49 -8.36 6.60
N SER A 58 -1.11 -9.13 7.63
CA SER A 58 -1.23 -10.60 7.60
C SER A 58 -2.64 -11.11 7.35
N ARG A 59 -3.67 -10.31 7.72
CA ARG A 59 -5.09 -10.60 7.51
C ARG A 59 -5.62 -10.19 6.13
N THR A 60 -4.77 -9.64 5.27
CA THR A 60 -5.07 -9.31 3.88
C THR A 60 -4.44 -10.31 2.92
N ASN A 61 -4.86 -10.30 1.66
CA ASN A 61 -4.22 -11.04 0.56
C ASN A 61 -3.35 -10.13 -0.34
N LEU A 62 -2.94 -8.96 0.17
CA LEU A 62 -2.22 -7.96 -0.62
C LEU A 62 -0.79 -8.41 -0.89
N LEU A 63 -0.02 -8.78 0.14
CA LEU A 63 1.34 -9.29 -0.02
C LEU A 63 1.38 -10.81 -0.25
N PHE A 64 2.33 -11.24 -1.08
CA PHE A 64 2.64 -12.67 -1.23
C PHE A 64 3.33 -13.23 0.02
N SER A 65 3.25 -14.55 0.20
CA SER A 65 3.82 -15.25 1.36
C SER A 65 5.30 -14.95 1.60
N PHE A 66 6.09 -14.84 0.52
CA PHE A 66 7.52 -14.52 0.62
C PHE A 66 7.78 -13.06 1.05
N GLU A 67 6.91 -12.11 0.69
CA GLU A 67 7.00 -10.71 1.11
C GLU A 67 6.63 -10.58 2.59
N LYS A 68 5.56 -11.28 3.02
CA LYS A 68 5.17 -11.38 4.43
C LYS A 68 6.31 -11.95 5.28
N MET A 69 6.98 -13.00 4.80
CA MET A 69 8.15 -13.57 5.46
C MET A 69 9.31 -12.57 5.52
N ALA A 70 9.65 -11.94 4.40
CA ALA A 70 10.74 -10.97 4.32
C ALA A 70 10.54 -9.82 5.32
N LEU A 71 9.32 -9.29 5.40
CA LEU A 71 8.94 -8.25 6.34
C LEU A 71 9.10 -8.71 7.79
N ARG A 72 8.55 -9.87 8.15
CA ARG A 72 8.65 -10.40 9.52
C ARG A 72 10.09 -10.57 9.96
N ASP A 73 10.94 -11.09 9.09
CA ASP A 73 12.37 -11.26 9.36
C ASP A 73 13.09 -9.91 9.51
N ALA A 74 12.76 -8.95 8.63
CA ALA A 74 13.34 -7.61 8.64
C ALA A 74 13.07 -6.85 9.94
N VAL A 75 11.87 -6.97 10.51
CA VAL A 75 11.45 -6.24 11.72
C VAL A 75 11.66 -7.02 13.01
N LYS A 76 12.21 -8.24 12.95
CA LYS A 76 12.42 -9.09 14.14
C LYS A 76 13.44 -8.52 15.13
N SER A 77 14.47 -7.83 14.64
CA SER A 77 15.49 -7.21 15.48
C SER A 77 15.02 -5.83 15.98
N ALA A 78 15.49 -5.41 17.16
CA ALA A 78 15.19 -4.08 17.68
C ALA A 78 15.59 -2.95 16.71
N ALA A 79 16.75 -3.09 16.05
CA ALA A 79 17.21 -2.13 15.05
C ALA A 79 16.32 -2.12 13.80
N GLY A 80 15.90 -3.29 13.32
CA GLY A 80 14.99 -3.42 12.17
C GLY A 80 13.61 -2.85 12.46
N ALA A 81 13.03 -3.17 13.62
CA ALA A 81 11.76 -2.61 14.08
C ALA A 81 11.82 -1.09 14.21
N LYS A 82 12.88 -0.54 14.81
CA LYS A 82 13.09 0.90 14.93
C LYS A 82 13.16 1.58 13.56
N ARG A 83 14.00 1.05 12.66
CA ARG A 83 14.14 1.59 11.30
C ARG A 83 12.81 1.58 10.55
N PHE A 84 12.10 0.45 10.56
CA PHE A 84 10.79 0.31 9.92
C PHE A 84 9.78 1.30 10.50
N ALA A 85 9.61 1.33 11.83
CA ALA A 85 8.62 2.17 12.50
C ALA A 85 8.86 3.66 12.27
N THR A 86 10.12 4.12 12.35
CA THR A 86 10.46 5.53 12.10
C THR A 86 10.23 5.90 10.64
N GLY A 87 10.77 5.13 9.68
CA GLY A 87 10.61 5.46 8.27
C GLY A 87 9.16 5.37 7.79
N LEU A 88 8.39 4.44 8.33
CA LEU A 88 6.95 4.31 8.03
C LEU A 88 6.17 5.53 8.56
N PHE A 89 6.49 6.02 9.76
CA PHE A 89 5.87 7.24 10.28
C PHE A 89 6.23 8.46 9.42
N GLU A 90 7.50 8.60 9.04
CA GLU A 90 7.95 9.69 8.16
C GLU A 90 7.29 9.65 6.79
N PHE A 91 7.07 8.45 6.23
CA PHE A 91 6.35 8.27 4.99
C PHE A 91 4.90 8.77 5.08
N LEU A 92 4.16 8.32 6.11
CA LEU A 92 2.72 8.60 6.22
C LEU A 92 2.39 9.97 6.80
N HIS A 93 3.26 10.50 7.67
CA HIS A 93 2.96 11.67 8.52
C HIS A 93 4.10 12.69 8.55
N GLY A 94 5.18 12.49 7.78
CA GLY A 94 6.25 13.46 7.62
C GLY A 94 5.77 14.76 7.00
N ARG A 95 6.54 15.84 7.22
CA ARG A 95 6.18 17.20 6.76
C ARG A 95 6.75 17.57 5.39
N ASP A 96 7.71 16.79 4.90
CA ASP A 96 8.29 17.00 3.58
C ASP A 96 7.28 16.64 2.48
N ASP A 97 7.58 17.03 1.25
CA ASP A 97 6.77 16.66 0.09
C ASP A 97 6.75 15.14 -0.17
N ASP A 98 5.79 14.71 -1.00
CA ASP A 98 5.55 13.30 -1.29
C ASP A 98 6.76 12.58 -1.90
N GLU A 99 7.51 13.26 -2.78
CA GLU A 99 8.69 12.71 -3.42
C GLU A 99 9.78 12.40 -2.39
N ALA A 100 10.06 13.38 -1.53
CA ALA A 100 11.05 13.26 -0.48
C ALA A 100 10.65 12.15 0.52
N ARG A 101 9.38 12.10 0.94
CA ARG A 101 8.85 11.07 1.85
C ARG A 101 8.94 9.68 1.25
N PHE A 102 8.48 9.50 0.00
CA PHE A 102 8.50 8.20 -0.67
C PHE A 102 9.92 7.73 -0.99
N THR A 103 10.82 8.64 -1.34
CA THR A 103 12.24 8.32 -1.59
C THR A 103 12.92 7.83 -0.32
N ARG A 104 12.76 8.53 0.81
CA ARG A 104 13.27 8.06 2.12
C ARG A 104 12.62 6.75 2.55
N TRP A 105 11.36 6.53 2.21
CA TRP A 105 10.69 5.25 2.46
C TRP A 105 11.34 4.11 1.67
N CYS A 106 11.63 4.32 0.38
CA CYS A 106 12.38 3.37 -0.44
C CYS A 106 13.74 3.03 0.19
N GLU A 107 14.49 4.05 0.64
CA GLU A 107 15.79 3.88 1.29
C GLU A 107 15.67 3.13 2.62
N THR A 108 14.66 3.45 3.43
CA THR A 108 14.38 2.78 4.70
C THR A 108 14.17 1.29 4.48
N VAL A 109 13.30 0.91 3.55
CA VAL A 109 13.00 -0.49 3.24
C VAL A 109 14.20 -1.20 2.62
N ALA A 110 14.98 -0.51 1.78
CA ALA A 110 16.21 -1.06 1.20
C ALA A 110 17.27 -1.40 2.26
N ALA A 111 17.34 -0.59 3.33
CA ALA A 111 18.29 -0.74 4.44
C ALA A 111 17.81 -1.70 5.54
N LEU A 112 16.62 -2.28 5.44
CA LEU A 112 16.16 -3.29 6.39
C LEU A 112 16.98 -4.58 6.29
N PRO A 113 17.16 -5.34 7.40
CA PRO A 113 17.86 -6.62 7.38
C PRO A 113 17.25 -7.59 6.37
N ARG A 114 18.09 -8.29 5.60
CA ARG A 114 17.69 -9.28 4.60
C ARG A 114 18.40 -10.60 4.89
N ARG A 115 17.64 -11.67 5.08
CA ARG A 115 18.21 -13.03 5.20
C ARG A 115 18.27 -13.75 3.86
N GLN A 116 17.10 -13.96 3.23
CA GLN A 116 16.98 -14.79 2.03
C GLN A 116 16.29 -14.07 0.85
N THR A 117 15.24 -13.31 1.14
CA THR A 117 14.40 -12.67 0.11
C THR A 117 14.59 -11.15 0.07
N ARG A 118 14.22 -10.55 -1.07
CA ARG A 118 14.26 -9.10 -1.24
C ARG A 118 13.10 -8.47 -0.46
N VAL A 119 13.41 -7.55 0.46
CA VAL A 119 12.40 -6.75 1.17
C VAL A 119 11.94 -5.58 0.30
N LEU A 120 12.84 -4.97 -0.48
CA LEU A 120 12.50 -3.88 -1.39
C LEU A 120 11.72 -4.40 -2.61
N THR A 121 10.40 -4.39 -2.52
CA THR A 121 9.45 -4.70 -3.60
C THR A 121 8.36 -3.63 -3.68
N TRP A 122 7.76 -3.47 -4.85
CA TRP A 122 6.64 -2.54 -5.06
C TRP A 122 5.42 -2.83 -4.16
N PRO A 123 4.95 -4.09 -4.03
CA PRO A 123 3.85 -4.39 -3.11
C PRO A 123 4.20 -4.02 -1.67
N LEU A 124 5.39 -4.38 -1.18
CA LEU A 124 5.76 -4.07 0.21
C LEU A 124 5.85 -2.56 0.46
N LEU A 125 6.34 -1.76 -0.48
CA LEU A 125 6.42 -0.31 -0.29
C LEU A 125 5.06 0.36 -0.29
N THR A 126 4.15 -0.09 -1.15
CA THR A 126 2.89 0.61 -1.41
C THR A 126 1.71 0.11 -0.58
N VAL A 127 1.81 -1.07 0.05
CA VAL A 127 0.74 -1.63 0.88
C VAL A 127 0.42 -0.76 2.10
N TRP A 128 1.42 -0.09 2.69
CA TRP A 128 1.23 0.65 3.93
C TRP A 128 0.43 1.92 3.73
N GLY A 129 0.80 2.73 2.74
CA GLY A 129 0.03 3.92 2.37
C GLY A 129 -1.39 3.53 1.97
N PHE A 130 -1.55 2.48 1.16
CA PHE A 130 -2.85 2.00 0.71
C PHE A 130 -3.77 1.56 1.86
N ILE A 131 -3.23 0.91 2.90
CA ILE A 131 -4.00 0.54 4.10
C ILE A 131 -4.25 1.76 4.99
N ALA A 132 -3.24 2.60 5.22
CA ALA A 132 -3.30 3.69 6.18
C ALA A 132 -4.14 4.89 5.70
N GLN A 133 -4.03 5.23 4.42
CA GLN A 133 -4.57 6.42 3.77
C GLN A 133 -5.14 6.04 2.39
N PRO A 134 -6.23 5.25 2.33
CA PRO A 134 -6.80 4.75 1.09
C PRO A 134 -7.36 5.86 0.20
N GLU A 135 -7.50 7.10 0.68
CA GLU A 135 -7.87 8.23 -0.17
C GLU A 135 -6.71 8.75 -1.02
N GLU A 136 -5.48 8.59 -0.56
CA GLU A 136 -4.27 9.21 -1.14
C GLU A 136 -3.39 8.20 -1.87
N HIS A 137 -3.20 7.02 -1.28
CA HIS A 137 -2.17 6.08 -1.71
C HIS A 137 -2.74 4.87 -2.45
N PHE A 138 -2.06 4.48 -3.52
CA PHE A 138 -2.42 3.33 -4.35
C PHE A 138 -1.48 2.14 -4.12
N PHE A 139 -2.01 0.92 -4.20
CA PHE A 139 -1.24 -0.33 -4.08
C PHE A 139 -0.80 -0.88 -5.44
N LEU A 140 0.50 -1.09 -5.62
CA LEU A 140 1.09 -1.51 -6.89
C LEU A 140 1.41 -3.01 -6.91
N LYS A 141 0.69 -3.76 -7.76
CA LYS A 141 1.08 -5.11 -8.18
C LYS A 141 1.61 -5.04 -9.63
N PRO A 142 2.94 -5.08 -9.86
CA PRO A 142 3.55 -4.69 -11.12
C PRO A 142 2.94 -5.30 -12.39
N ASN A 143 2.78 -6.62 -12.44
CA ASN A 143 2.32 -7.30 -13.67
C ASN A 143 0.88 -6.93 -14.02
N VAL A 144 -0.02 -6.95 -13.02
CA VAL A 144 -1.44 -6.64 -13.21
C VAL A 144 -1.63 -5.17 -13.54
N THR A 145 -0.96 -4.26 -12.82
CA THR A 145 -1.06 -2.82 -13.08
C THR A 145 -0.51 -2.44 -14.45
N ARG A 146 0.57 -3.07 -14.93
CA ARG A 146 1.07 -2.84 -16.30
C ARG A 146 0.06 -3.27 -17.37
N ARG A 147 -0.52 -4.46 -17.25
CA ARG A 147 -1.57 -4.95 -18.16
C ARG A 147 -2.80 -4.04 -18.14
N ALA A 148 -3.21 -3.61 -16.95
CA ALA A 148 -4.35 -2.71 -16.79
C ALA A 148 -4.08 -1.34 -17.43
N ALA A 149 -2.88 -0.77 -17.25
CA ALA A 149 -2.50 0.50 -17.86
C ALA A 149 -2.47 0.42 -19.39
N GLU A 150 -1.94 -0.67 -19.95
CA GLU A 150 -1.94 -0.93 -21.40
C GLU A 150 -3.37 -1.04 -21.94
N ALA A 151 -4.24 -1.82 -21.31
CA ALA A 151 -5.65 -1.93 -21.67
C ALA A 151 -6.39 -0.59 -21.57
N TYR A 152 -5.95 0.29 -20.66
CA TYR A 152 -6.49 1.63 -20.47
C TYR A 152 -5.92 2.68 -21.45
N GLY A 153 -4.93 2.32 -22.26
CA GLY A 153 -4.23 3.28 -23.13
C GLY A 153 -3.46 4.35 -22.33
N PHE A 154 -2.88 3.96 -21.19
CA PHE A 154 -2.04 4.82 -20.37
C PHE A 154 -0.57 4.37 -20.45
N GLU A 155 0.32 5.29 -20.82
CA GLU A 155 1.76 5.05 -20.85
C GLU A 155 2.31 4.99 -19.41
N PHE A 156 2.30 3.80 -18.81
CA PHE A 156 2.80 3.60 -17.46
C PHE A 156 4.33 3.45 -17.45
N LYS A 157 5.01 4.47 -16.91
CA LYS A 157 6.48 4.57 -16.77
C LYS A 157 7.01 3.66 -15.66
N TYR A 158 6.85 2.36 -15.86
CA TYR A 158 7.23 1.35 -14.88
C TYR A 158 8.74 1.11 -14.88
N GLN A 159 9.35 1.23 -13.70
CA GLN A 159 10.69 0.70 -13.43
C GLN A 159 10.62 -0.38 -12.33
N SER A 160 11.44 -1.42 -12.46
CA SER A 160 11.42 -2.54 -11.52
C SER A 160 11.98 -2.19 -10.14
N LYS A 161 12.98 -1.29 -10.08
CA LYS A 161 13.48 -0.73 -8.83
C LYS A 161 12.51 0.36 -8.36
N PRO A 162 11.98 0.28 -7.13
CA PRO A 162 11.09 1.30 -6.60
C PRO A 162 11.70 2.70 -6.59
N ASN A 163 10.91 3.68 -7.01
CA ASN A 163 11.31 5.09 -7.15
C ASN A 163 10.07 5.99 -7.20
N TRP A 164 10.25 7.30 -7.04
CA TRP A 164 9.15 8.25 -7.06
C TRP A 164 8.50 8.43 -8.44
N GLU A 165 9.27 8.45 -9.53
CA GLU A 165 8.74 8.66 -10.89
C GLU A 165 7.66 7.62 -11.25
N THR A 166 7.93 6.34 -11.00
CA THR A 166 6.94 5.27 -11.23
C THR A 166 5.75 5.38 -10.28
N TYR A 167 5.95 5.77 -9.01
CA TYR A 167 4.86 5.87 -8.05
C TYR A 167 3.93 7.06 -8.34
N SER A 168 4.49 8.23 -8.63
CA SER A 168 3.71 9.41 -9.04
C SER A 168 2.96 9.17 -10.35
N ASN A 169 3.57 8.49 -11.33
CA ASN A 169 2.89 8.11 -12.57
C ASN A 169 1.75 7.09 -12.35
N LEU A 170 1.89 6.20 -11.36
CA LEU A 170 0.80 5.33 -10.91
C LEU A 170 -0.36 6.13 -10.30
N LEU A 171 -0.07 7.13 -9.46
CA LEU A 171 -1.11 7.98 -8.88
C LEU A 171 -1.85 8.78 -9.97
N GLN A 172 -1.14 9.23 -11.02
CA GLN A 172 -1.76 9.85 -12.19
C GLN A 172 -2.69 8.89 -12.95
N LEU A 173 -2.30 7.62 -13.10
CA LEU A 173 -3.19 6.59 -13.66
C LEU A 173 -4.44 6.42 -12.79
N ALA A 174 -4.29 6.29 -11.47
CA ALA A 174 -5.42 6.15 -10.56
C ALA A 174 -6.38 7.34 -10.64
N GLU A 175 -5.86 8.57 -10.70
CA GLU A 175 -6.68 9.77 -10.85
C GLU A 175 -7.38 9.84 -12.21
N ARG A 176 -6.74 9.41 -13.30
CA ARG A 176 -7.40 9.28 -14.61
C ARG A 176 -8.58 8.31 -14.53
N VAL A 177 -8.35 7.12 -13.96
CA VAL A 177 -9.41 6.12 -13.77
C VAL A 177 -10.54 6.66 -12.89
N ARG A 178 -10.22 7.38 -11.80
CA ARG A 178 -11.23 8.01 -10.95
C ARG A 178 -12.13 8.97 -11.72
N ARG A 179 -11.55 9.80 -12.60
CA ARG A 179 -12.31 10.74 -13.43
C ARG A 179 -13.23 10.04 -14.41
N ASP A 180 -12.73 9.02 -15.08
CA ASP A 180 -13.49 8.29 -16.10
C ASP A 180 -14.59 7.40 -15.48
N LEU A 181 -14.42 6.98 -14.21
CA LEU A 181 -15.42 6.21 -13.45
C LEU A 181 -16.32 7.08 -12.56
N ARG A 182 -16.38 8.40 -12.76
CA ARG A 182 -17.18 9.31 -11.92
C ARG A 182 -18.65 8.89 -11.76
N ASP A 183 -19.26 8.38 -12.82
CA ASP A 183 -20.65 7.93 -12.81
C ASP A 183 -20.88 6.73 -11.87
N LEU A 184 -19.85 5.89 -11.68
CA LEU A 184 -19.86 4.77 -10.73
C LEU A 184 -19.53 5.18 -9.29
N ARG A 185 -19.15 6.45 -9.07
CA ARG A 185 -18.86 7.04 -7.76
C ARG A 185 -17.90 6.19 -6.90
N PRO A 186 -16.66 5.90 -7.37
CA PRO A 186 -15.66 5.23 -6.56
C PRO A 186 -15.37 6.05 -5.29
N ARG A 187 -15.26 5.36 -4.15
CA ARG A 187 -15.03 5.99 -2.84
C ARG A 187 -13.58 6.43 -2.70
N ASP A 188 -12.65 5.52 -2.97
CA ASP A 188 -11.25 5.66 -2.60
C ASP A 188 -10.35 4.82 -3.53
N MET A 189 -9.06 4.75 -3.23
CA MET A 189 -8.10 3.95 -3.98
C MET A 189 -8.38 2.45 -3.89
N ILE A 190 -9.16 1.95 -2.91
CA ILE A 190 -9.55 0.53 -2.85
C ILE A 190 -10.48 0.19 -4.01
N ASP A 191 -11.47 1.04 -4.29
CA ASP A 191 -12.38 0.86 -5.43
C ASP A 191 -11.59 0.89 -6.75
N LEU A 192 -10.70 1.88 -6.92
CA LEU A 192 -9.88 2.05 -8.13
C LEU A 192 -8.87 0.91 -8.33
N GLN A 193 -8.23 0.45 -7.25
CA GLN A 193 -7.30 -0.67 -7.28
C GLN A 193 -8.00 -1.97 -7.67
N SER A 194 -9.21 -2.20 -7.16
CA SER A 194 -9.98 -3.38 -7.49
C SER A 194 -10.47 -3.36 -8.94
N PHE A 195 -10.84 -2.18 -9.47
CA PHE A 195 -11.16 -2.03 -10.89
C PHE A 195 -9.97 -2.36 -11.79
N LEU A 196 -8.80 -1.76 -11.53
CA LEU A 196 -7.60 -2.03 -12.32
C LEU A 196 -7.12 -3.49 -12.17
N TRP A 197 -7.37 -4.11 -11.01
CA TRP A 197 -7.10 -5.53 -10.82
C TRP A 197 -7.89 -6.41 -11.79
N VAL A 198 -9.21 -6.19 -11.90
CA VAL A 198 -10.09 -6.94 -12.82
C VAL A 198 -9.71 -6.71 -14.29
N GLN A 199 -9.26 -5.51 -14.64
CA GLN A 199 -8.80 -5.20 -16.01
C GLN A 199 -7.47 -5.88 -16.36
N GLY A 200 -6.57 -6.01 -15.39
CA GLY A 200 -5.22 -6.56 -15.60
C GLY A 200 -5.08 -8.06 -15.31
N SER A 201 -6.09 -8.69 -14.69
CA SER A 201 -6.13 -10.14 -14.41
C SER A 201 -6.40 -10.96 -15.66
#